data_AF-A0A4Q5QHN6-F1
#
_entry.id   AF-A0A4Q5QHN6-F1
#
_cell.length_a   1.000
_cell.length_b   1.000
_cell.length_c   1.000
_cell.angle_alpha   90.00
_cell.angle_beta   90.00
_cell.angle_gamma   90.00
#
_symmetry.space_group_name_H-M   'P 1'
#
loop_
_entity.id
_entity.type
_entity.pdbx_description
1 polymer ?
#
loop_
_entity_poly.entity_id
_entity_poly.type
_entity_poly.pdbx_seq_one_letter_code
_entity_poly.pdbx_strand_id
1 'polypeptide(L)' 'MQAISLTAKLAAVNEHWSPKIVGHYNGNDIMVVKVQGEFVWHSHPETDDLFLVLKGALTIQMR' A
#
# COMPACT_ATOMS: atom_id res chain seq x y z
N MET A 1 18.15 -14.43 -5.18
CA MET A 1 17.44 -13.20 -4.75
C MET A 1 16.83 -13.47 -3.38
N GLN A 2 16.85 -12.50 -2.48
CA GLN A 2 16.27 -12.64 -1.14
C GLN A 2 14.79 -12.25 -1.16
N ALA A 3 13.93 -13.06 -0.55
CA ALA A 3 12.51 -12.77 -0.47
C ALA A 3 12.25 -11.52 0.40
N ILE A 4 11.23 -10.73 0.02
CA ILE A 4 10.79 -9.56 0.78
C ILE A 4 9.59 -9.97 1.64
N SER A 5 9.71 -9.81 2.96
CA SER A 5 8.59 -9.98 3.89
C SER A 5 7.82 -8.67 4.02
N LEU A 6 6.62 -8.60 3.44
CA LEU A 6 5.76 -7.41 3.50
C LEU A 6 5.39 -7.05 4.95
N THR A 7 5.07 -8.06 5.78
CA THR A 7 4.76 -7.86 7.20
C THR A 7 5.94 -7.27 7.96
N ALA A 8 7.17 -7.75 7.73
CA ALA A 8 8.35 -7.21 8.38
C ALA A 8 8.65 -5.77 7.95
N LYS A 9 8.48 -5.46 6.66
CA LYS A 9 8.65 -4.10 6.14
C LYS A 9 7.58 -3.16 6.71
N LEU A 10 6.32 -3.57 6.74
CA LEU A 10 5.22 -2.78 7.30
C LEU A 10 5.40 -2.55 8.81
N ALA A 11 5.96 -3.51 9.55
CA ALA A 11 6.23 -3.37 10.98
C ALA A 11 7.23 -2.23 11.28
N ALA A 12 8.15 -1.93 10.36
CA ALA A 12 9.11 -0.83 10.49
C ALA A 12 8.52 0.56 10.14
N VAL A 13 7.31 0.64 9.60
CA VAL A 13 6.63 1.91 9.28
C VAL A 13 5.82 2.36 10.48
N ASN A 14 6.09 3.56 11.03
CA ASN A 14 5.38 4.09 12.20
C ASN A 14 4.27 5.09 11.85
N GLU A 15 4.40 5.77 10.71
CA GLU A 15 3.48 6.80 10.24
C GLU A 15 2.27 6.19 9.53
N HIS A 16 1.11 6.81 9.69
CA HIS A 16 -0.06 6.53 8.86
C HIS A 16 -0.01 7.36 7.57
N TRP A 17 -0.61 6.84 6.49
CA TRP A 17 -0.74 7.53 5.19
C TRP A 17 0.61 7.92 4.55
N SER A 18 1.68 7.22 4.92
CA SER A 18 3.05 7.45 4.45
C SER A 18 3.56 6.20 3.73
N PRO A 19 3.16 5.97 2.45
CA PRO A 19 3.52 4.76 1.72
C PRO A 19 5.04 4.66 1.53
N LYS A 20 5.59 3.45 1.72
CA LYS A 20 7.01 3.16 1.52
C LYS A 20 7.18 2.09 0.46
N ILE A 21 8.01 2.37 -0.55
CA ILE A 21 8.39 1.40 -1.57
C ILE A 21 9.29 0.33 -0.94
N VAL A 22 8.94 -0.94 -1.15
CA VAL A 22 9.67 -2.10 -0.61
C VAL A 22 10.26 -2.99 -1.69
N GLY A 23 9.90 -2.76 -2.95
CA GLY A 23 10.43 -3.47 -4.11
C GLY A 23 9.84 -2.95 -5.40
N HIS A 24 10.36 -3.45 -6.53
CA HIS A 24 9.92 -3.10 -7.87
C HIS A 24 9.67 -4.36 -8.70
N TYR A 25 8.70 -4.32 -9.61
CA TYR A 25 8.48 -5.39 -10.60
C TYR A 25 7.90 -4.81 -11.89
N ASN A 26 8.48 -5.16 -13.04
CA ASN A 26 7.97 -4.78 -14.37
C ASN A 26 7.63 -3.28 -14.50
N GLY A 27 8.41 -2.39 -13.87
CA GLY A 27 8.17 -0.94 -13.88
C GLY A 27 7.15 -0.44 -12.84
N ASN A 28 6.63 -1.30 -11.98
CA ASN A 28 5.70 -0.97 -10.90
C ASN A 28 6.39 -0.99 -9.54
N ASP A 29 5.82 -0.27 -8.60
CA ASP A 29 6.25 -0.23 -7.22
C ASP A 29 5.40 -1.16 -6.35
N ILE A 30 6.06 -1.91 -5.47
CA ILE A 30 5.40 -2.59 -4.35
C ILE A 30 5.55 -1.69 -3.15
N MET A 31 4.43 -1.24 -2.58
CA MET A 31 4.40 -0.36 -1.42
C MET A 31 3.76 -1.03 -0.21
N VAL A 32 4.17 -0.59 0.98
CA VAL A 32 3.47 -0.90 2.24
C VAL A 32 3.08 0.41 2.92
N VAL A 33 1.90 0.43 3.52
CA VAL A 33 1.35 1.61 4.20
C VAL A 33 0.45 1.18 5.36
N LYS A 34 0.48 1.95 6.45
CA LYS A 34 -0.54 1.89 7.51
C LYS A 34 -1.56 2.98 7.26
N VAL A 35 -2.85 2.64 7.32
CA VAL A 35 -3.95 3.58 7.08
C VAL A 35 -4.91 3.57 8.26
N GLN A 36 -5.46 4.74 8.59
CA GLN A 36 -6.45 4.89 9.66
C GLN A 36 -7.34 6.09 9.38
N GLY A 37 -8.64 5.92 9.54
CA GLY A 37 -9.64 6.95 9.23
C GLY A 37 -9.89 7.06 7.73
N GLU A 38 -10.31 8.24 7.30
CA GLU A 38 -10.72 8.51 5.92
C GLU A 38 -9.54 9.02 5.08
N PHE A 39 -9.62 8.78 3.77
CA PHE A 39 -8.73 9.36 2.78
C PHE A 39 -9.50 10.27 1.83
N VAL A 40 -8.78 11.17 1.17
CA VAL A 40 -9.39 12.01 0.14
C VAL A 40 -9.81 11.17 -1.06
N TRP A 41 -10.90 11.57 -1.68
CA TRP A 41 -11.26 11.02 -2.97
C TRP A 41 -10.27 11.44 -4.05
N HIS A 42 -9.83 10.47 -4.85
CA HIS A 42 -8.92 10.67 -5.96
C HIS A 42 -9.15 9.57 -7.02
N SER A 43 -8.52 9.72 -8.18
CA SER A 43 -8.51 8.71 -9.24
C SER A 43 -7.16 8.67 -9.93
N HIS A 44 -6.85 7.52 -10.53
CA HIS A 44 -5.67 7.32 -11.37
C HIS A 44 -6.14 6.92 -12.76
N PRO A 45 -6.19 7.85 -13.74
CA PRO A 45 -6.75 7.56 -15.06
C PRO A 45 -5.87 6.64 -15.91
N GLU A 46 -4.58 6.53 -15.58
CA GLU A 46 -3.57 5.85 -16.40
C GLU A 46 -3.13 4.49 -15.83
N THR A 47 -3.57 4.13 -14.61
CA THR A 47 -3.16 2.88 -13.97
C THR A 47 -4.20 2.37 -12.98
N ASP A 48 -4.24 1.05 -12.83
CA ASP A 48 -4.94 0.37 -11.74
C ASP A 48 -4.04 0.29 -10.50
N ASP A 49 -4.67 0.28 -9.32
CA ASP A 49 -4.01 0.00 -8.05
C ASP A 49 -4.54 -1.32 -7.46
N LEU A 50 -3.63 -2.18 -7.00
CA LEU A 50 -3.97 -3.39 -6.24
C LEU A 50 -3.80 -3.14 -4.74
N PHE A 51 -4.85 -3.46 -3.97
CA PHE A 51 -4.82 -3.40 -2.51
C PHE A 51 -4.84 -4.81 -1.91
N LEU A 52 -3.78 -5.15 -1.17
CA LEU A 52 -3.69 -6.39 -0.39
C LEU A 52 -3.72 -6.05 1.11
N VAL A 53 -4.79 -6.43 1.80
CA VAL A 53 -4.93 -6.19 3.24
C VAL A 53 -4.11 -7.21 4.02
N LEU A 54 -2.99 -6.78 4.61
CA LEU A 54 -2.13 -7.64 5.43
C LEU A 54 -2.66 -7.84 6.86
N LYS A 55 -3.37 -6.85 7.41
CA LYS A 55 -3.98 -6.88 8.75
C LYS A 55 -5.10 -5.85 8.87
N GLY A 56 -6.19 -6.22 9.54
CA GLY A 56 -7.33 -5.32 9.78
C GLY A 56 -8.38 -5.41 8.66
N ALA A 57 -9.11 -4.32 8.45
CA ALA A 57 -10.10 -4.19 7.39
C ALA A 57 -9.92 -2.86 6.68
N LEU A 58 -10.09 -2.86 5.36
CA LEU A 58 -10.07 -1.68 4.50
C LEU A 58 -11.39 -1.62 3.74
N THR A 59 -12.04 -0.46 3.77
CA THR A 59 -13.20 -0.17 2.93
C THR A 59 -12.76 0.75 1.80
N ILE A 60 -12.97 0.32 0.56
CA ILE A 60 -12.74 1.15 -0.63
C ILE A 60 -14.11 1.54 -1.17
N GLN A 61 -14.37 2.84 -1.19
CA GLN A 61 -15.55 3.40 -1.85
C GLN A 61 -15.15 3.83 -3.26
N MET A 62 -15.94 3.42 -4.25
CA MET A 62 -15.70 3.72 -5.67
C MET A 62 -16.73 4.73 -6.16
N ARG A 63 -16.29 5.70 -6.98
CA ARG A 63 -17.15 6.72 -7.60
C ARG A 63 -16.63 7.11 -8.98
#